data_AF-A0A4R4XXN9-F1
#
_entry.id   AF-A0A4R4XXN9-F1
#
_cell.length_a   1.000
_cell.length_b   1.000
_cell.length_c   1.000
_cell.angle_alpha   90.00
_cell.angle_beta   90.00
_cell.angle_gamma   90.00
#
_symmetry.space_group_name_H-M   'P 1'
#
loop_
_entity.id
_entity.type
_entity.pdbx_description
1 polymer ?
#
loop_
_entity_poly.entity_id
_entity_poly.type
_entity_poly.pdbx_seq_one_letter_code
_entity_poly.pdbx_strand_id
1 'polypeptide(L)'
;MGTAFGMSRVEHGPDGDWMVRTVPAAQATKAYRCPGCDHEIRPGIAHVVAWPEAEQGGVADRRHWHNGCWGARGRRGPTRRWS
;
A
#
# COMPACT_ATOMS: atom_id res chain seq x y z
N MET A 1 -4.54 26.04 9.78
CA MET A 1 -5.17 24.76 10.17
C MET A 1 -4.42 23.63 9.47
N GLY A 2 -3.65 22.81 10.20
CA GLY A 2 -2.90 21.70 9.60
C GLY A 2 -3.85 20.56 9.23
N THR A 3 -4.07 20.34 7.94
CA THR A 3 -4.79 19.16 7.45
C THR A 3 -4.03 17.91 7.88
N ALA A 4 -4.74 16.94 8.45
CA ALA A 4 -4.22 15.65 8.88
C ALA A 4 -3.71 14.82 7.68
N PHE A 5 -2.58 15.23 7.09
CA PHE A 5 -1.85 14.42 6.13
C PHE A 5 -0.97 13.44 6.90
N GLY A 6 -1.54 12.28 7.26
CA GLY A 6 -0.70 11.11 7.53
C GLY A 6 -0.67 10.60 8.95
N MET A 7 -1.83 10.30 9.54
CA MET A 7 -1.86 9.27 10.58
C MET A 7 -1.69 7.92 9.88
N SER A 8 -0.46 7.39 9.84
CA SER A 8 -0.28 5.98 9.58
C SER A 8 -0.94 5.19 10.71
N ARG A 9 -1.71 4.16 10.37
CA ARG A 9 -2.37 3.28 11.33
C ARG A 9 -1.72 1.90 11.31
N VAL A 10 -1.70 1.23 12.44
CA VAL A 10 -1.32 -0.19 12.50
C VAL A 10 -2.51 -1.03 12.06
N GLU A 11 -2.27 -1.97 11.16
CA GLU A 11 -3.19 -3.04 10.80
C GLU A 11 -2.55 -4.40 11.09
N HIS A 12 -3.16 -5.13 12.02
CA HIS A 12 -2.81 -6.52 12.32
C HIS A 12 -3.38 -7.46 11.24
N GLY A 13 -2.62 -8.47 10.82
CA GLY A 13 -3.05 -9.47 9.85
C GLY A 13 -2.34 -10.82 10.05
N PRO A 14 -2.82 -11.89 9.39
CA PRO A 14 -2.16 -13.21 9.43
C PRO A 14 -0.75 -13.19 8.83
N ASP A 15 -0.46 -12.17 8.02
CA ASP A 15 0.83 -11.87 7.38
C ASP A 15 1.73 -10.96 8.24
N GLY A 16 1.34 -10.66 9.49
CA GLY A 16 2.07 -9.81 10.42
C GLY A 16 1.42 -8.44 10.64
N ASP A 17 2.14 -7.59 11.38
CA ASP A 17 1.70 -6.23 11.72
C ASP A 17 2.24 -5.21 10.74
N TRP A 18 1.34 -4.38 10.21
CA TRP A 18 1.65 -3.45 9.13
C TRP A 18 1.31 -2.03 9.50
N MET A 19 2.23 -1.13 9.23
CA MET A 19 1.97 0.31 9.22
C MET A 19 1.39 0.69 7.87
N VAL A 20 0.20 1.31 7.88
CA VAL A 20 -0.57 1.63 6.68
C VAL A 20 -0.90 3.12 6.64
N ARG A 21 -0.63 3.76 5.51
CA ARG A 21 -0.99 5.16 5.28
C ARG A 21 -1.76 5.32 3.98
N THR A 22 -2.88 6.02 4.04
CA THR A 22 -3.65 6.38 2.84
C THR A 22 -2.96 7.52 2.08
N VAL A 23 -2.89 7.38 0.76
CA VAL A 23 -2.43 8.41 -0.18
C VAL A 23 -3.64 8.90 -0.97
N PRO A 24 -4.07 10.16 -0.75
CA PRO A 24 -5.14 10.76 -1.53
C PRO A 24 -4.74 10.88 -3.01
N ALA A 25 -5.74 10.81 -3.90
CA ALA A 25 -5.57 10.99 -5.35
C ALA A 25 -4.75 12.24 -5.71
N ALA A 26 -5.03 13.36 -5.05
CA ALA A 26 -4.33 14.63 -5.27
C ALA A 26 -2.83 14.59 -4.93
N GLN A 27 -2.38 13.64 -4.09
CA GLN A 27 -0.98 13.45 -3.72
C GLN A 27 -0.32 12.27 -4.46
N ALA A 28 -1.09 11.49 -5.22
CA ALA A 28 -0.60 10.40 -6.04
C ALA A 28 -0.03 10.94 -7.36
N THR A 29 1.16 11.51 -7.34
CA THR A 29 1.78 12.13 -8.52
C THR A 29 2.69 11.19 -9.31
N LYS A 30 2.97 10.00 -8.77
CA LYS A 30 3.86 9.00 -9.38
C LYS A 30 3.13 7.68 -9.58
N ALA A 31 3.54 6.96 -10.61
CA ALA A 31 3.10 5.59 -10.86
C ALA A 31 3.85 4.61 -9.95
N TYR A 32 3.14 3.61 -9.44
CA TYR A 32 3.71 2.55 -8.61
C TYR A 32 3.14 1.19 -9.01
N ARG A 33 3.87 0.10 -8.78
CA ARG A 33 3.39 -1.26 -9.05
C ARG A 33 2.75 -1.87 -7.80
N CYS A 34 1.51 -2.35 -7.93
CA CYS A 34 0.78 -2.96 -6.83
C CYS A 34 1.16 -4.44 -6.66
N PRO A 35 1.67 -4.89 -5.49
CA PRO A 35 2.05 -6.29 -5.31
C PRO A 35 0.87 -7.28 -5.36
N GLY A 36 -0.34 -6.85 -4.99
CA GLY A 36 -1.52 -7.73 -4.92
C GLY A 36 -2.18 -8.05 -6.26
N CYS A 37 -1.93 -7.26 -7.30
CA CYS A 37 -2.46 -7.52 -8.64
C CYS A 37 -1.43 -7.39 -9.76
N ASP A 38 -0.19 -6.99 -9.43
CA ASP A 38 0.89 -6.72 -10.36
C ASP A 38 0.63 -5.58 -11.37
N HIS A 39 -0.48 -4.86 -11.23
CA HIS A 39 -0.84 -3.74 -12.09
C HIS A 39 -0.30 -2.41 -11.55
N GLU A 40 -0.18 -1.44 -12.45
CA GLU A 40 0.22 -0.07 -12.13
C GLU A 40 -0.92 0.71 -11.46
N ILE A 41 -0.59 1.33 -10.31
CA ILE A 41 -1.33 2.41 -9.68
C ILE A 41 -0.91 3.69 -10.40
N ARG A 42 -1.77 4.22 -11.25
CA ARG A 42 -1.49 5.44 -12.01
C ARG A 42 -1.53 6.70 -11.12
N PRO A 43 -0.88 7.80 -11.55
CA PRO A 43 -1.07 9.09 -10.93
C PRO A 43 -2.55 9.49 -10.88
N GLY A 44 -2.97 10.18 -9.82
CA GLY A 44 -4.36 10.55 -9.57
C GLY A 44 -5.22 9.44 -8.96
N ILE A 45 -4.67 8.24 -8.72
CA ILE A 45 -5.40 7.15 -8.07
C ILE A 45 -5.11 7.13 -6.56
N ALA A 46 -6.17 7.27 -5.76
CA ALA A 46 -6.07 7.09 -4.32
C ALA A 46 -5.70 5.64 -4.00
N HIS A 47 -4.73 5.45 -3.11
CA HIS A 47 -4.15 4.15 -2.79
C HIS A 47 -3.59 4.13 -1.37
N VAL A 48 -3.05 2.99 -0.93
CA VAL A 48 -2.39 2.88 0.39
C VAL A 48 -0.92 2.55 0.23
N VAL A 49 -0.13 3.00 1.19
CA VAL A 49 1.27 2.60 1.36
C VAL A 49 1.37 1.79 2.63
N ALA A 50 1.93 0.59 2.54
CA ALA A 50 2.08 -0.32 3.66
C ALA A 50 3.55 -0.77 3.80
N TRP A 51 4.02 -0.87 5.03
CA TRP A 51 5.34 -1.42 5.39
C TRP A 51 5.23 -2.19 6.73
N PRO A 52 6.09 -3.19 6.99
CA PRO A 52 6.06 -3.94 8.24
C PRO A 52 6.30 -3.02 9.44
N GLU A 53 5.59 -3.24 10.55
CA GLU A 53 5.80 -2.46 11.78
C GLU A 53 7.18 -2.75 12.42
N ALA A 54 7.64 -4.00 12.36
CA ALA A 54 8.89 -4.45 12.96
C ALA A 54 10.14 -3.82 12.32
N GLU A 55 10.07 -3.50 11.02
CA GLU A 55 11.10 -2.75 10.33
C GLU A 55 10.82 -1.27 10.55
N GLN A 56 11.62 -0.61 11.40
CA GLN A 56 11.45 0.79 11.82
C GLN A 56 11.63 1.81 10.65
N GLY A 57 10.73 1.74 9.67
CA GLY A 57 10.33 2.86 8.82
C GLY A 57 11.31 3.28 7.74
N GLY A 58 12.13 2.37 7.22
CA GLY A 58 12.87 2.64 5.98
C GLY A 58 11.91 3.01 4.84
N VAL A 59 12.18 4.10 4.13
CA VAL A 59 11.41 4.48 2.91
C VAL A 59 11.47 3.37 1.85
N ALA A 60 12.51 2.53 1.89
CA ALA A 60 12.77 1.45 0.96
C ALA A 60 11.70 0.33 0.98
N ASP A 61 11.11 0.03 2.14
CA ASP A 61 10.17 -1.09 2.29
C ASP A 61 8.70 -0.69 2.09
N ARG A 62 8.46 0.57 1.73
CA ARG A 62 7.12 1.10 1.47
C ARG A 62 6.56 0.54 0.17
N ARG A 63 5.59 -0.36 0.32
CA ARG A 63 4.87 -0.96 -0.81
C ARG A 63 3.57 -0.22 -1.06
N HIS A 64 3.32 0.12 -2.32
CA HIS A 64 2.11 0.82 -2.73
C HIS A 64 1.06 -0.18 -3.21
N TRP A 65 -0.16 -0.08 -2.70
CA TRP A 65 -1.26 -0.99 -2.99
C TRP A 65 -2.52 -0.23 -3.37
N HIS A 66 -3.28 -0.71 -4.35
CA HIS A 66 -4.66 -0.30 -4.50
C HIS A 66 -5.43 -0.57 -3.19
N ASN A 67 -6.37 0.30 -2.81
CA ASN A 67 -7.19 0.14 -1.60
C ASN A 67 -7.84 -1.26 -1.52
N GLY A 68 -8.48 -1.70 -2.60
CA GLY A 68 -9.11 -3.03 -2.65
C GLY A 68 -8.12 -4.20 -2.65
N CYS A 69 -6.92 -4.01 -3.21
CA CYS A 69 -5.87 -5.04 -3.16
C CYS A 69 -5.31 -5.19 -1.74
N TRP A 70 -5.13 -4.09 -1.01
CA TRP A 70 -4.68 -4.12 0.38
C TRP A 70 -5.66 -4.86 1.30
N GLY A 71 -6.96 -4.55 1.21
CA GLY A 71 -7.99 -5.27 1.96
C GLY A 71 -8.14 -6.74 1.57
N ALA A 72 -7.53 -7.15 0.45
CA ALA A 72 -7.50 -8.53 -0.01
C ALA A 72 -6.11 -9.17 0.06
N ARG A 73 -5.11 -8.52 0.66
CA ARG A 73 -3.70 -8.93 0.61
C ARG A 73 -3.45 -10.37 1.08
N GLY A 74 -4.18 -10.85 2.08
CA GLY A 74 -4.04 -12.22 2.58
C GLY A 74 -4.55 -13.31 1.62
N ARG A 75 -5.34 -12.95 0.61
CA ARG A 75 -5.89 -13.89 -0.39
C ARG A 75 -5.56 -13.53 -1.85
N ARG A 76 -5.09 -12.31 -2.09
CA ARG A 76 -4.66 -11.82 -3.40
C ARG A 76 -3.15 -11.76 -3.46
N GLY A 77 -2.59 -12.60 -4.31
CA GLY A 77 -1.27 -12.41 -4.93
C GLY A 77 -1.43 -12.46 -6.45
N PRO A 78 -0.38 -12.12 -7.22
CA PRO A 78 -0.37 -12.31 -8.67
C PRO A 78 -0.73 -13.76 -9.00
N THR A 79 -1.94 -14.01 -9.47
CA THR A 79 -2.49 -15.37 -9.58
C THR A 79 -1.95 -16.15 -10.78
N ARG A 80 -1.10 -15.56 -11.62
CA ARG A 80 -0.48 -16.25 -12.75
C ARG A 80 0.97 -15.83 -12.98
N ARG A 81 1.87 -16.73 -12.59
CA ARG A 81 3.12 -16.99 -13.31
C ARG A 81 2.73 -17.57 -14.67
N TRP A 82 2.94 -16.82 -15.74
CA TRP A 82 2.90 -17.40 -17.08
C TRP A 82 4.31 -17.97 -17.31
N SER A 83 4.43 -19.30 -17.34
CA SER A 83 5.54 -20.01 -17.97
C SER A 83 5.10 -20.45 -19.35
#